data_AF-A0A945I7T7-F1
#
_entry.id   AF-A0A945I7T7-F1
#
_cell.length_a   1.000
_cell.length_b   1.000
_cell.length_c   1.000
_cell.angle_alpha   90.00
_cell.angle_beta   90.00
_cell.angle_gamma   90.00
#
_symmetry.space_group_name_H-M   'P 1'
#
loop_
_entity.id
_entity.type
_entity.pdbx_description
1 polymer ?
#
loop_
_entity_poly.entity_id
_entity_poly.type
_entity_poly.pdbx_seq_one_letter_code
_entity_poly.pdbx_strand_id
1 'polypeptide(L)' 'MSANIKTLGRGHWREKRGTVNWVSCGSCEGWFHVNGKLLDEVRAGRSYFHCSHCQDEFGFETAREIVLVPAG' A
#
# COMPACT_ATOMS: atom_id res chain seq x y z
N MET A 1 -1.42 -4.77 -15.19
CA MET A 1 -1.93 -3.49 -14.64
C MET A 1 -1.17 -3.28 -13.36
N SER A 2 -0.51 -2.14 -13.19
CA SER A 2 0.39 -1.89 -12.06
C SER A 2 -0.23 -0.89 -11.11
N ALA A 3 0.05 -1.04 -9.81
CA ALA A 3 -0.49 -0.14 -8.80
C ALA A 3 0.02 1.29 -8.99
N ASN A 4 -0.85 2.27 -8.70
CA ASN A 4 -0.45 3.67 -8.66
C ASN A 4 0.40 3.92 -7.41
N ILE A 5 1.69 4.26 -7.58
CA ILE A 5 2.61 4.48 -6.46
C ILE A 5 2.79 5.98 -6.24
N LYS A 6 2.58 6.43 -5.00
CA LYS A 6 2.88 7.81 -4.56
C LYS A 6 3.85 7.80 -3.39
N THR A 7 4.65 8.85 -3.25
CA THR A 7 5.53 9.05 -2.10
C THR A 7 5.01 10.18 -1.23
N LEU A 8 4.97 9.98 0.08
CA LEU A 8 4.57 10.98 1.06
C LEU A 8 5.54 12.18 0.99
N GLY A 9 5.07 13.37 0.59
CA GLY A 9 5.93 14.56 0.58
C GLY A 9 5.51 15.74 -0.32
N ARG A 10 4.72 15.55 -1.38
CA ARG A 10 4.25 16.69 -2.20
C ARG A 10 2.77 16.58 -2.55
N GLY A 11 2.00 17.54 -2.06
CA GLY A 11 0.63 17.78 -2.50
C GLY A 11 -0.41 16.90 -1.81
N HIS A 12 -1.01 17.46 -0.78
CA HIS A 12 -2.37 17.15 -0.31
C HIS A 12 -2.65 15.70 0.13
N TRP A 13 -2.25 15.36 1.35
CA TRP A 13 -2.84 14.20 2.03
C TRP A 13 -2.89 14.39 3.55
N ARG A 14 -3.87 15.17 4.03
CA ARG A 14 -3.98 15.57 5.45
C ARG A 14 -4.34 14.41 6.41
N GLU A 15 -4.84 13.28 5.90
CA GLU A 15 -5.35 12.15 6.71
C GLU A 15 -4.37 10.98 6.91
N LYS A 16 -3.52 10.64 5.93
CA LYS A 16 -2.45 9.64 6.11
C LYS A 16 -1.16 10.34 6.46
N ARG A 17 -0.82 10.30 7.74
CA ARG A 17 0.39 10.86 8.31
C ARG A 17 1.30 9.73 8.81
N GLY A 18 2.58 10.04 9.01
CA GLY A 18 3.48 9.21 9.82
C GLY A 18 4.51 8.42 9.03
N THR A 19 5.00 7.36 9.67
CA THR A 19 6.16 6.54 9.26
C THR A 19 5.76 5.21 8.59
N VAL A 20 4.48 5.06 8.23
CA VAL A 20 3.93 3.80 7.74
C VAL A 20 3.42 3.91 6.30
N ASN A 21 3.64 2.84 5.52
CA ASN A 21 3.14 2.73 4.16
C ASN A 21 1.65 2.41 4.16
N TRP A 22 0.92 2.90 3.16
CA TRP A 22 -0.50 2.70 3.00
C TRP A 22 -0.83 2.03 1.68
N VAL A 23 -1.82 1.14 1.70
CA VAL A 23 -2.31 0.43 0.52
C VAL A 23 -3.81 0.61 0.43
N SER A 24 -4.31 0.89 -0.76
CA SER A 24 -5.73 0.82 -1.11
C SER A 24 -6.00 -0.52 -1.81
N CYS A 25 -6.95 -1.26 -1.25
CA CYS A 25 -7.35 -2.56 -1.79
C CYS A 25 -7.97 -2.41 -3.18
N GLY A 26 -7.59 -3.28 -4.12
CA GLY A 26 -8.19 -3.33 -5.45
C GLY A 26 -9.67 -3.71 -5.45
N SER A 27 -10.09 -4.53 -4.47
CA SER A 27 -11.43 -5.14 -4.43
C SER A 27 -12.47 -4.30 -3.69
N CYS A 28 -12.14 -3.77 -2.50
CA CYS A 28 -13.07 -3.00 -1.68
C CYS A 28 -12.73 -1.50 -1.60
N GLU A 29 -11.65 -1.06 -2.26
CA GLU A 29 -11.11 0.31 -2.22
C GLU A 29 -10.71 0.81 -0.81
N GLY A 30 -10.87 -0.03 0.21
CA GLY A 30 -10.53 0.24 1.60
C GLY A 30 -9.03 0.44 1.78
N TRP A 31 -8.67 1.38 2.65
CA TRP A 31 -7.29 1.70 2.94
C TRP A 31 -6.80 1.07 4.24
N PHE A 32 -5.59 0.53 4.22
CA PHE A 32 -4.93 -0.06 5.39
C PHE A 32 -3.43 0.20 5.36
N HIS A 33 -2.75 -0.01 6.49
CA HIS A 33 -1.31 0.18 6.61
C HIS A 33 -0.57 -1.15 6.48
N VAL A 34 0.65 -1.12 5.93
CA VAL A 34 1.51 -2.29 5.79
C VAL A 34 2.92 -1.99 6.29
N ASN A 35 3.60 -3.01 6.78
CA ASN A 35 5.00 -2.92 7.15
C ASN A 35 5.86 -2.73 5.88
N GLY A 36 6.91 -1.91 5.96
CA GLY A 36 7.89 -1.73 4.87
C GLY A 36 8.54 -3.04 4.41
N LYS A 37 8.87 -3.95 5.33
CA LYS A 37 9.44 -5.27 4.98
C LYS A 37 8.49 -6.09 4.10
N LEU A 38 7.21 -6.16 4.50
CA LEU A 38 6.19 -6.90 3.74
C LEU A 38 6.03 -6.32 2.34
N LEU A 39 6.04 -5.00 2.23
CA LEU A 39 5.92 -4.33 0.94
C LEU A 39 7.07 -4.70 -0.02
N ASP A 40 8.31 -4.77 0.47
CA ASP A 40 9.46 -5.14 -0.36
C ASP A 40 9.42 -6.63 -0.77
N GLU A 41 8.92 -7.50 0.09
CA GLU A 41 8.66 -8.91 -0.25
C GLU A 41 7.55 -9.04 -1.30
N VAL A 42 6.45 -8.31 -1.17
CA VAL A 42 5.34 -8.28 -2.13
C VAL A 42 5.79 -7.76 -3.49
N ARG A 43 6.58 -6.68 -3.53
CA ARG A 43 7.19 -6.16 -4.76
C ARG A 43 8.09 -7.16 -5.47
N ALA A 44 8.78 -7.99 -4.69
CA ALA A 44 9.61 -9.04 -5.23
C ALA A 44 8.84 -10.33 -5.56
N GLY A 45 7.51 -10.31 -5.45
CA GLY A 45 6.64 -11.47 -5.72
C GLY A 45 6.75 -12.58 -4.67
N ARG A 46 7.27 -12.28 -3.48
CA ARG A 46 7.49 -13.25 -2.39
C ARG A 46 6.38 -13.26 -1.34
N SER A 47 5.42 -12.32 -1.40
CA SER A 47 4.33 -12.19 -0.42
C SER A 47 3.11 -11.48 -1.01
N TYR A 48 2.01 -11.46 -0.25
CA TYR A 48 0.76 -10.78 -0.60
C TYR A 48 0.33 -9.79 0.48
N PHE A 49 -0.56 -8.87 0.11
CA PHE A 49 -1.27 -8.03 1.07
C PHE A 49 -2.55 -8.73 1.52
N HIS A 50 -2.86 -8.58 2.81
CA HIS A 50 -4.14 -9.01 3.37
C HIS A 50 -4.96 -7.77 3.75
N CYS A 51 -6.11 -7.56 3.08
CA CYS A 51 -6.94 -6.40 3.35
C CYS A 51 -7.62 -6.52 4.71
N SER A 52 -7.43 -5.56 5.61
CA SER A 52 -8.11 -5.55 6.92
C SER A 52 -9.63 -5.33 6.87
N HIS A 53 -10.18 -4.91 5.72
CA HIS A 53 -11.60 -4.58 5.57
C HIS A 53 -12.41 -5.72 4.98
N CYS A 54 -11.93 -6.31 3.88
CA CYS A 54 -12.64 -7.38 3.17
C CYS A 54 -11.94 -8.74 3.27
N GLN A 55 -10.81 -8.83 3.99
CA GLN A 55 -10.01 -10.05 4.18
C GLN A 55 -9.47 -10.67 2.89
N ASP A 56 -9.55 -9.93 1.77
CA ASP A 56 -9.07 -10.39 0.47
C ASP A 56 -7.53 -10.34 0.42
N GLU A 57 -6.96 -11.32 -0.27
CA GLU A 57 -5.52 -11.46 -0.46
C GLU A 57 -5.15 -11.08 -1.89
N PHE A 58 -4.22 -10.14 -2.02
CA PHE A 58 -3.89 -9.58 -3.32
C PHE A 58 -2.44 -9.14 -3.40
N GLY A 59 -1.86 -9.20 -4.61
CA GLY A 59 -0.48 -8.84 -4.88
C GLY A 59 -0.28 -7.35 -5.13
N PHE A 60 0.98 -6.98 -5.39
CA PHE A 60 1.38 -5.61 -5.70
C PHE A 60 0.60 -5.01 -6.88
N GLU A 61 0.54 -5.73 -8.00
CA GLU A 61 -0.08 -5.29 -9.25
C GLU A 61 -1.60 -5.08 -9.12
N THR A 62 -2.24 -5.81 -8.21
CA THR A 62 -3.68 -5.75 -7.96
C THR A 62 -4.07 -4.66 -6.95
N ALA A 63 -3.11 -4.02 -6.30
CA ALA A 63 -3.39 -2.89 -5.43
C ALA A 63 -3.88 -1.70 -6.26
N ARG A 64 -4.91 -1.00 -5.77
CA ARG A 64 -5.43 0.20 -6.45
C ARG A 64 -4.40 1.33 -6.40
N GLU A 65 -3.87 1.56 -5.20
CA GLU A 65 -2.93 2.63 -4.92
C GLU A 65 -2.04 2.27 -3.72
N ILE A 66 -0.78 2.70 -3.77
CA ILE A 66 0.19 2.49 -2.70
C ILE A 66 0.87 3.83 -2.40
N VAL A 67 0.82 4.25 -1.14
CA VAL A 67 1.52 5.44 -0.64
C VAL A 67 2.70 5.01 0.22
N LEU A 68 3.89 5.36 -0.23
CA LEU A 68 5.15 5.06 0.43
C LEU A 68 5.59 6.21 1.29
N VAL A 69 6.09 5.90 2.48
CA VAL A 69 6.86 6.87 3.25
C VAL A 69 8.30 6.83 2.75
N PRO A 70 8.94 7.98 2.48
CA PRO A 70 10.37 8.02 2.19
C PRO A 70 11.15 7.37 3.34
N ALA A 71 12.09 6.48 3.01
CA ALA A 71 13.13 6.13 3.96
C ALA A 71 13.97 7.39 4.19
N GLY A 72 13.95 7.90 5.43
CA GLY A 72 14.82 8.99 5.86
C GLY A 72 16.27 8.56 5.93
#